data_AF-A0A9P7VSQ2-F1
#
_entry.id   AF-A0A9P7VSQ2-F1
#
_cell.length_a   1.000
_cell.length_b   1.000
_cell.length_c   1.000
_cell.angle_alpha   90.00
_cell.angle_beta   90.00
_cell.angle_gamma   90.00
#
_symmetry.space_group_name_H-M   'P 1'
#
loop_
_entity.id
_entity.type
_entity.pdbx_description
1 polymer ?
#
loop_
_entity_poly.entity_id
_entity_poly.type
_entity_poly.pdbx_seq_one_letter_code
_entity_poly.pdbx_strand_id
1 'polypeptide(L)'
;ERERQAKEAGRIMSKDEVVRLFQSHESQWQKLTKGKIENVIWDAFPWPMIKKPKDVADINAGAIQAYVLNPHFPNNNGKGDKDKIKEQIRRWHPDRFERLMPRVAEGDRDRVREGGGEVVRGLNDLL
;
A
#
# COMPACT_ATOMS: atom_id res chain seq x y z
N GLU A 1 15.80 18.36 -4.54
CA GLU A 1 15.09 17.07 -4.34
C GLU A 1 13.72 16.97 -5.02
N ARG A 2 12.91 18.04 -5.09
CA ARG A 2 11.57 18.01 -5.73
C ARG A 2 11.58 17.61 -7.22
N GLU A 3 12.61 18.00 -7.98
CA GLU A 3 12.74 17.62 -9.41
C GLU A 3 13.06 16.14 -9.65
N ARG A 4 13.76 15.47 -8.72
CA ARG A 4 14.01 14.02 -8.83
C ARG A 4 12.72 13.23 -8.64
N GLN A 5 11.91 13.61 -7.65
CA GLN A 5 10.60 13.00 -7.40
C GLN A 5 9.59 13.27 -8.53
N ALA A 6 9.68 14.42 -9.21
CA ALA A 6 8.85 14.73 -10.37
C ALA A 6 9.27 13.91 -11.62
N LYS A 7 10.57 13.66 -11.82
CA LYS A 7 11.08 12.80 -12.90
C LYS A 7 10.73 11.32 -12.69
N GLU A 8 10.68 10.84 -11.44
CA GLU A 8 10.19 9.49 -11.12
C GLU A 8 8.68 9.35 -11.30
N ALA A 9 7.90 10.43 -11.15
CA ALA A 9 6.44 10.39 -11.26
C ALA A 9 5.91 10.10 -12.68
N GLY A 10 6.72 10.31 -13.72
CA GLY A 10 6.39 10.00 -15.12
C GLY A 10 7.16 8.81 -15.70
N ARG A 11 8.02 8.15 -14.91
CA ARG A 11 8.77 6.98 -15.36
C ARG A 11 7.89 5.75 -15.28
N ILE A 12 7.63 5.13 -16.44
CA ILE A 12 7.02 3.80 -16.48
C ILE A 12 8.02 2.83 -15.84
N MET A 13 7.65 2.25 -14.69
CA MET A 13 8.45 1.23 -14.04
C MET A 13 8.51 0.00 -14.93
N SER A 14 9.68 -0.59 -15.07
CA SER A 14 9.83 -1.86 -15.77
C SER A 14 9.13 -2.98 -15.00
N LYS A 15 8.84 -4.09 -15.69
CA LYS A 15 8.28 -5.30 -15.06
C LYS A 15 9.09 -5.73 -13.83
N ASP A 16 10.42 -5.74 -13.92
CA ASP A 16 11.28 -6.17 -12.83
C ASP A 16 11.26 -5.20 -11.65
N GLU A 17 11.16 -3.89 -11.92
CA GLU A 17 11.02 -2.87 -10.88
C GLU A 17 9.69 -3.02 -10.13
N VAL A 18 8.59 -3.26 -10.86
CA VAL A 18 7.26 -3.49 -10.28
C VAL A 18 7.24 -4.77 -9.44
N VAL A 19 7.83 -5.86 -9.92
CA VAL A 19 7.93 -7.12 -9.16
C VAL A 19 8.73 -6.93 -7.86
N ARG A 20 9.87 -6.23 -7.91
CA ARG A 20 10.68 -5.92 -6.72
C ARG A 20 9.93 -5.04 -5.74
N LEU A 21 9.16 -4.07 -6.22
CA LEU A 21 8.31 -3.22 -5.39
C LEU A 21 7.31 -4.08 -4.61
N PHE A 22 6.58 -4.98 -5.28
CA PHE A 22 5.61 -5.84 -4.62
C PHE A 22 6.24 -6.77 -3.59
N GLN A 23 7.39 -7.36 -3.91
CA GLN A 23 8.15 -8.18 -2.95
C GLN A 23 8.61 -7.37 -1.74
N SER A 24 9.05 -6.13 -1.94
CA SER A 24 9.43 -5.22 -0.87
C SER A 24 8.25 -4.88 0.03
N HIS A 25 7.10 -4.48 -0.55
CA HIS A 25 5.88 -4.17 0.20
C HIS A 25 5.38 -5.39 0.98
N GLU A 26 5.39 -6.58 0.37
CA GLU A 26 4.99 -7.81 1.05
C GLU A 26 5.95 -8.15 2.20
N SER A 27 7.26 -8.06 1.99
CA SER A 27 8.26 -8.28 3.04
C SER A 27 8.09 -7.32 4.21
N GLN A 28 7.87 -6.03 3.93
CA GLN A 28 7.63 -5.01 4.95
C GLN A 28 6.34 -5.27 5.72
N TRP A 29 5.24 -5.59 5.03
CA TRP A 29 3.98 -5.95 5.67
C TRP A 29 4.10 -7.17 6.57
N GLN A 30 4.79 -8.22 6.12
CA GLN A 30 5.05 -9.42 6.93
C GLN A 30 5.91 -9.12 8.16
N LYS A 31 6.92 -8.26 8.03
CA LYS A 31 7.75 -7.84 9.17
C LYS A 31 6.93 -7.02 10.16
N LEU A 32 6.11 -6.09 9.67
CA LEU A 32 5.23 -5.24 10.49
C LEU A 32 4.20 -6.07 11.26
N THR A 33 3.47 -6.93 10.56
CA THR A 33 2.44 -7.80 11.17
C THR A 33 3.03 -8.80 12.17
N LYS A 34 4.23 -9.33 11.92
CA LYS A 34 4.95 -10.23 12.85
C LYS A 34 5.66 -9.51 13.99
N GLY A 35 5.59 -8.17 14.05
CA GLY A 35 6.28 -7.37 15.06
C GLY A 35 7.80 -7.43 14.99
N LYS A 36 8.37 -7.66 13.80
CA LYS A 36 9.83 -7.65 13.58
C LYS A 36 10.40 -6.26 13.33
N ILE A 37 9.53 -5.27 13.08
CA ILE A 37 9.88 -3.87 12.89
C ILE A 37 8.92 -2.99 13.69
N GLU A 38 9.44 -1.87 14.17
CA GLU A 38 8.77 -0.87 14.98
C GLU A 38 9.20 0.53 14.52
N ASN A 39 8.54 1.58 15.04
CA ASN A 39 8.75 2.97 14.64
C ASN A 39 8.66 3.18 13.12
N VAL A 40 7.73 2.49 12.47
CA VAL A 40 7.51 2.63 11.02
C VAL A 40 6.92 4.00 10.75
N ILE A 41 7.61 4.79 9.94
CA ILE A 41 7.16 6.11 9.49
C ILE A 41 6.29 6.00 8.23
N TRP A 42 5.57 7.07 7.90
CA TRP A 42 4.68 7.17 6.74
C TRP A 42 5.33 6.69 5.42
N ASP A 43 6.55 7.16 5.13
CA ASP A 43 7.28 6.86 3.88
C ASP A 43 7.77 5.40 3.78
N ALA A 44 7.87 4.73 4.92
CA ALA A 44 8.28 3.34 5.04
C ALA A 44 7.08 2.38 5.13
N PHE A 45 5.87 2.91 5.23
CA PHE A 45 4.66 2.11 5.31
C PHE A 45 4.34 1.48 3.94
N PRO A 46 4.03 0.18 3.87
CA PRO A 46 3.79 -0.53 2.61
C PRO A 46 2.38 -0.26 2.03
N TRP A 47 2.15 0.98 1.60
CA TRP A 47 0.90 1.40 0.94
C TRP A 47 0.61 0.59 -0.33
N PRO A 48 -0.66 0.28 -0.65
CA PRO A 48 -1.01 -0.48 -1.84
C PRO A 48 -1.06 0.44 -3.06
N MET A 49 0.06 1.13 -3.32
CA MET A 49 0.23 2.09 -4.41
C MET A 49 1.62 1.93 -5.03
N ILE A 50 1.73 2.07 -6.35
CA ILE A 50 3.02 1.98 -7.05
C ILE A 50 3.91 3.17 -6.66
N LYS A 51 3.31 4.36 -6.68
CA LYS A 51 3.92 5.59 -6.18
C LYS A 51 3.50 5.77 -4.73
N LYS A 52 4.49 5.91 -3.84
CA LYS A 52 4.23 6.16 -2.42
C LYS A 52 3.47 7.48 -2.26
N PRO A 53 2.38 7.51 -1.48
CA PRO A 53 1.68 8.74 -1.19
C PRO A 53 2.59 9.65 -0.35
N LYS A 54 2.63 10.94 -0.67
CA LYS A 54 3.32 11.94 0.16
C LYS A 54 2.46 12.38 1.32
N ASP A 55 1.14 12.29 1.14
CA ASP A 55 0.13 12.59 2.15
C ASP A 55 -1.14 11.76 1.96
N VAL A 56 -2.05 11.82 2.95
CA VAL A 56 -3.32 11.10 2.94
C VAL A 56 -4.12 11.38 1.67
N ALA A 57 -4.18 12.65 1.24
CA ALA A 57 -4.91 13.07 0.03
C ALA A 57 -4.38 12.45 -1.28
N ASP A 58 -3.16 11.89 -1.29
CA ASP A 58 -2.63 11.19 -2.46
C ASP A 58 -3.22 9.76 -2.60
N ILE A 59 -3.78 9.21 -1.52
CA ILE A 59 -4.41 7.88 -1.52
C ILE A 59 -5.77 7.99 -2.20
N ASN A 60 -5.95 7.26 -3.30
CA ASN A 60 -7.20 7.26 -4.05
C ASN A 60 -7.46 5.91 -4.74
N ALA A 61 -8.73 5.66 -5.08
CA ALA A 61 -9.18 4.41 -5.68
C ALA A 61 -8.43 4.05 -6.97
N GLY A 62 -8.12 5.03 -7.83
CA GLY A 62 -7.42 4.78 -9.10
C GLY A 62 -5.99 4.28 -8.90
N ALA A 63 -5.25 4.90 -7.98
CA ALA A 63 -3.89 4.46 -7.64
C ALA A 63 -3.88 3.08 -6.97
N ILE A 64 -4.85 2.81 -6.11
CA ILE A 64 -5.04 1.50 -5.45
C ILE A 64 -5.39 0.44 -6.50
N GLN A 65 -6.32 0.72 -7.41
CA GLN A 65 -6.71 -0.17 -8.48
C GLN A 65 -5.52 -0.54 -9.37
N ALA A 66 -4.73 0.45 -9.79
CA ALA A 66 -3.54 0.23 -10.61
C ALA A 66 -2.48 -0.66 -9.93
N TYR A 67 -2.43 -0.65 -8.60
CA TYR A 67 -1.56 -1.52 -7.81
C TYR A 67 -2.13 -2.94 -7.68
N VAL A 68 -3.39 -3.06 -7.25
CA VAL A 68 -4.04 -4.36 -6.94
C VAL A 68 -4.33 -5.18 -8.19
N LEU A 69 -4.70 -4.52 -9.30
CA LEU A 69 -4.99 -5.17 -10.57
C LEU A 69 -3.77 -5.25 -11.50
N ASN A 70 -2.59 -4.87 -11.02
CA ASN A 70 -1.38 -4.93 -11.82
C ASN A 70 -1.14 -6.38 -12.30
N PRO A 71 -0.87 -6.61 -13.60
CA PRO A 71 -0.62 -7.96 -14.13
C PRO A 71 0.52 -8.71 -13.42
N HIS A 72 1.48 -7.97 -12.87
CA HIS A 72 2.64 -8.53 -12.17
C HIS A 72 2.44 -8.64 -10.65
N PHE A 73 1.25 -8.34 -10.13
CA PHE A 73 0.94 -8.47 -8.72
C PHE A 73 1.16 -9.93 -8.25
N PRO A 74 1.82 -10.17 -7.10
CA PRO A 74 2.03 -11.53 -6.59
C PRO A 74 0.67 -12.21 -6.32
N ASN A 75 0.56 -13.51 -6.57
CA ASN A 75 -0.69 -14.29 -6.41
C ASN A 75 -1.82 -13.96 -7.40
N ASN A 76 -1.50 -13.33 -8.54
CA ASN A 76 -2.44 -13.07 -9.64
C ASN A 76 -2.78 -14.33 -10.50
N ASN A 77 -2.34 -15.53 -10.08
CA ASN A 77 -2.53 -16.76 -10.86
C ASN A 77 -4.01 -17.18 -10.88
N GLY A 78 -4.79 -16.63 -11.82
CA GLY A 78 -6.15 -17.07 -12.16
C GLY A 78 -7.29 -16.49 -11.33
N LYS A 79 -7.03 -15.57 -10.38
CA LYS A 79 -8.10 -14.89 -9.62
C LYS A 79 -8.72 -13.75 -10.43
N GLY A 80 -10.04 -13.61 -10.37
CA GLY A 80 -10.74 -12.47 -10.94
C GLY A 80 -10.42 -11.17 -10.19
N ASP A 81 -10.56 -10.04 -10.85
CA ASP A 81 -10.26 -8.72 -10.27
C ASP A 81 -11.03 -8.46 -8.98
N LYS A 82 -12.30 -8.86 -8.94
CA LYS A 82 -13.15 -8.78 -7.74
C LYS A 82 -12.58 -9.55 -6.55
N ASP A 83 -11.97 -10.72 -6.78
CA ASP A 83 -11.39 -11.53 -5.71
C ASP A 83 -10.11 -10.90 -5.17
N LYS A 84 -9.27 -10.31 -6.05
CA LYS A 84 -8.08 -9.56 -5.64
C LYS A 84 -8.43 -8.38 -4.75
N ILE A 85 -9.47 -7.63 -5.12
CA ILE A 85 -9.96 -6.48 -4.34
C ILE A 85 -10.47 -6.96 -2.98
N LYS A 86 -11.29 -8.02 -2.92
CA LYS A 86 -11.77 -8.60 -1.65
C LYS A 86 -10.63 -9.05 -0.73
N GLU A 87 -9.56 -9.61 -1.28
CA GLU A 87 -8.38 -10.00 -0.48
C GLU A 87 -7.68 -8.80 0.14
N GLN A 88 -7.58 -7.69 -0.61
CA GLN A 88 -7.01 -6.45 -0.08
C GLN A 88 -7.93 -5.80 0.96
N ILE A 89 -9.25 -5.81 0.77
CA ILE A 89 -10.22 -5.33 1.79
C ILE A 89 -10.06 -6.12 3.08
N ARG A 90 -9.91 -7.44 2.99
CA ARG A 90 -9.60 -8.27 4.15
C ARG A 90 -8.28 -7.79 4.77
N ARG A 91 -7.19 -7.73 4.01
CA ARG A 91 -5.88 -7.32 4.53
C ARG A 91 -5.91 -5.98 5.26
N TRP A 92 -6.62 -5.00 4.73
CA TRP A 92 -6.74 -3.63 5.26
C TRP A 92 -7.90 -3.42 6.22
N HIS A 93 -8.64 -4.48 6.60
CA HIS A 93 -9.77 -4.38 7.50
C HIS A 93 -9.40 -3.63 8.80
N PRO A 94 -10.23 -2.68 9.27
CA PRO A 94 -9.91 -1.83 10.42
C PRO A 94 -9.41 -2.59 11.65
N ASP A 95 -10.08 -3.67 12.07
CA ASP A 95 -9.65 -4.50 13.21
C ASP A 95 -8.22 -5.06 13.07
N ARG A 96 -7.81 -5.45 11.85
CA ARG A 96 -6.43 -5.92 11.62
C ARG A 96 -5.45 -4.76 11.55
N PHE A 97 -5.86 -3.67 10.93
CA PHE A 97 -5.00 -2.50 10.72
C PHE A 97 -4.68 -1.78 12.04
N GLU A 98 -5.68 -1.62 12.92
CA GLU A 98 -5.54 -1.01 14.24
C GLU A 98 -4.48 -1.70 15.11
N ARG A 99 -4.31 -3.01 14.96
CA ARG A 99 -3.28 -3.80 15.67
C ARG A 99 -1.85 -3.47 15.22
N LEU A 100 -1.68 -2.72 14.13
CA LEU A 100 -0.37 -2.26 13.64
C LEU A 100 0.02 -0.90 14.20
N MET A 101 -0.94 -0.09 14.68
CA MET A 101 -0.70 1.29 15.16
C MET A 101 0.38 1.41 16.24
N PRO A 102 0.52 0.46 17.20
CA PRO A 102 1.60 0.52 18.18
C PRO A 102 3.01 0.46 17.56
N ARG A 103 3.15 -0.08 16.34
CA ARG A 103 4.43 -0.22 15.63
C ARG A 103 4.73 0.95 14.70
N VAL A 104 3.78 1.86 14.53
CA VAL A 104 3.95 3.09 13.75
C VAL A 104 4.57 4.15 14.67
N ALA A 105 5.49 4.94 14.11
CA ALA A 105 6.09 6.07 14.80
C ALA A 105 4.99 7.01 15.31
N GLU A 106 5.11 7.50 16.55
CA GLU A 106 4.05 8.27 17.21
C GLU A 106 3.61 9.49 16.38
N GLY A 107 4.56 10.23 15.81
CA GLY A 107 4.28 11.40 14.97
C GLY A 107 3.58 11.11 13.64
N ASP A 108 3.58 9.86 13.18
CA ASP A 108 2.90 9.44 11.95
C ASP A 108 1.64 8.61 12.22
N ARG A 109 1.35 8.26 13.48
CA ARG A 109 0.30 7.27 13.81
C ARG A 109 -1.08 7.70 13.33
N ASP A 110 -1.46 8.95 13.57
CA ASP A 110 -2.77 9.46 13.17
C ASP A 110 -2.88 9.55 11.65
N ARG A 111 -1.80 9.99 11.00
CA ARG A 111 -1.72 10.07 9.55
C ARG A 111 -1.85 8.70 8.90
N VAL A 112 -1.10 7.70 9.40
CA VAL A 112 -1.18 6.31 8.91
C VAL A 112 -2.56 5.71 9.16
N ARG A 113 -3.19 6.03 10.30
CA ARG A 113 -4.57 5.62 10.60
C ARG A 113 -5.55 6.17 9.55
N GLU A 114 -5.49 7.46 9.28
CA GLU A 114 -6.34 8.13 8.29
C GLU A 114 -6.11 7.55 6.88
N GLY A 115 -4.85 7.40 6.47
CA GLY A 115 -4.50 6.79 5.19
C GLY A 115 -4.98 5.34 5.06
N GLY A 116 -4.95 4.56 6.14
CA GLY A 116 -5.53 3.21 6.17
C GLY A 116 -7.05 3.23 5.92
N GLY A 117 -7.75 4.24 6.45
CA GLY A 117 -9.17 4.49 6.16
C GLY A 117 -9.42 4.78 4.68
N GLU A 118 -8.62 5.66 4.06
CA GLU A 118 -8.72 5.97 2.63
C GLU A 118 -8.42 4.75 1.74
N VAL A 119 -7.49 3.89 2.15
CA VAL A 119 -7.26 2.62 1.45
C VAL A 119 -8.50 1.72 1.49
N VAL A 120 -9.12 1.54 2.66
CA VAL A 120 -10.33 0.72 2.79
C VAL A 120 -11.48 1.31 1.98
N ARG A 121 -11.66 2.62 2.00
CA ARG A 121 -12.66 3.33 1.18
C ARG A 121 -12.43 3.09 -0.30
N GLY A 122 -11.22 3.39 -0.77
CA GLY A 122 -10.85 3.21 -2.18
C GLY A 122 -10.95 1.75 -2.64
N LEU A 123 -10.71 0.77 -1.78
CA LEU A 123 -10.92 -0.65 -2.10
C LEU A 123 -12.40 -1.02 -2.18
N ASN A 124 -13.25 -0.48 -1.30
CA ASN A 124 -14.69 -0.74 -1.33
C ASN A 124 -15.37 -0.07 -2.54
N ASP A 125 -14.90 1.10 -2.96
CA ASP A 125 -15.43 1.79 -4.15
C ASP A 125 -15.17 1.02 -5.46
N LEU A 126 -14.27 0.03 -5.44
CA LEU A 126 -13.94 -0.82 -6.60
C LEU A 126 -14.75 -2.12 -6.66
N LEU A 127 -15.68 -2.38 -5.72
CA LEU A 127 -16.49 -3.61 -5.65
C LEU A 127 -17.90 -3.49 -6.23
#